data_AF-A0A3D5JF55-F1
#
_entry.id   AF-A0A3D5JF55-F1
#
_cell.length_a   1.000
_cell.length_b   1.000
_cell.length_c   1.000
_cell.angle_alpha   90.00
_cell.angle_beta   90.00
_cell.angle_gamma   90.00
#
_symmetry.space_group_name_H-M   'P 1'
#
loop_
_entity.id
_entity.type
_entity.pdbx_description
1 polymer ?
#
loop_
_entity_poly.entity_id
_entity_poly.type
_entity_poly.pdbx_seq_one_letter_code
_entity_poly.pdbx_strand_id
1 'polypeptide(L)'
;MTRDDRHSPTALTPGTLPALESRDWPVFEPGWVWMTGGGPGDPGLITLHALNALQQADAIIYDALVDPALLRWARPEADIEYAGKRGGKPSPSQRDISLRLIELARDGKRVLRLKGGDP
;
A
#
# COMPACT_ATOMS: atom_id res chain seq x y z
N MET A 1 32.05 24.18 17.77
CA MET A 1 31.27 25.15 18.58
C MET A 1 30.75 26.18 17.60
N THR A 2 29.47 26.37 17.31
CA THR A 2 28.22 26.05 18.02
C THR A 2 27.03 26.36 17.08
N ARG A 3 25.85 25.82 17.44
CA ARG A 3 24.52 25.81 16.78
C ARG A 3 24.34 24.48 16.03
N ASP A 4 23.96 23.39 16.69
CA ASP A 4 22.70 23.13 17.41
C ASP A 4 21.47 23.64 16.65
N ASP A 5 21.27 23.06 15.45
CA ASP A 5 20.02 23.07 14.71
C ASP A 5 19.01 22.22 15.48
N ARG A 6 18.44 22.83 16.52
CA ARG A 6 17.31 22.28 17.27
C ARG A 6 16.17 22.03 16.30
N HIS A 7 16.02 20.77 15.87
CA HIS A 7 14.80 20.23 15.29
C HIS A 7 13.72 20.38 16.37
N SER A 8 13.05 21.52 16.37
CA SER A 8 11.87 21.71 17.21
C SER A 8 10.84 20.71 16.69
N PRO A 9 10.35 19.77 17.52
CA PRO A 9 9.38 18.79 17.06
C PRO A 9 8.18 19.53 16.49
N THR A 10 7.87 19.31 15.22
CA THR A 10 6.62 19.80 14.65
C THR A 10 5.51 19.07 15.39
N ALA A 11 4.71 19.81 16.16
CA ALA A 11 3.58 19.24 16.87
C ALA A 11 2.62 18.59 15.84
N LEU A 12 2.44 17.28 15.94
CA LEU A 12 1.49 16.57 15.08
C LEU A 12 0.08 17.00 15.49
N THR A 13 -0.64 17.63 14.55
CA THR A 13 -2.07 17.88 14.73
C THR A 13 -2.81 16.55 14.57
N PRO A 14 -3.68 16.15 15.53
CA PRO A 14 -4.47 14.94 15.39
C PRO A 14 -5.20 14.89 14.04
N GLY A 15 -5.05 13.79 13.31
CA GLY A 15 -5.68 13.60 12.00
C GLY A 15 -4.89 14.13 10.79
N THR A 16 -3.68 14.66 10.98
CA THR A 16 -2.79 15.04 9.87
C THR A 16 -1.58 14.12 9.83
N LEU A 17 -1.25 13.57 8.66
CA LEU A 17 -0.02 12.80 8.50
C LEU A 17 1.19 13.73 8.67
N PRO A 18 2.28 13.30 9.32
CA PRO A 18 3.50 14.09 9.41
C PRO A 18 4.02 14.39 8.00
N ALA A 19 4.50 15.62 7.79
CA ALA A 19 5.37 15.88 6.65
C ALA A 19 6.61 14.97 6.79
N LEU A 20 7.05 14.36 5.69
CA LEU A 20 8.31 13.62 5.68
C LEU A 20 9.43 14.67 5.75
N GLU A 21 10.05 14.86 6.91
CA GLU A 21 10.91 16.00 7.28
C GLU A 21 12.18 16.22 6.40
N SER A 22 12.35 15.45 5.32
CA SER A 22 13.45 15.62 4.36
C SER A 22 13.20 15.04 2.95
N ARG A 23 11.97 14.61 2.61
CA ARG A 23 11.66 13.96 1.33
C ARG A 23 10.23 14.25 0.90
N ASP A 24 10.00 14.37 -0.41
CA ASP A 24 8.65 14.30 -0.96
C ASP A 24 8.07 12.90 -0.77
N TRP A 25 6.75 12.80 -0.72
CA TRP A 25 6.08 11.50 -0.81
C TRP A 25 6.45 10.83 -2.12
N PRO A 26 6.85 9.53 -2.11
CA PRO A 26 7.20 8.87 -3.35
C PRO A 26 5.98 8.80 -4.26
N VAL A 27 6.18 9.19 -5.51
CA VAL A 27 5.20 9.01 -6.58
C VAL A 27 5.16 7.52 -6.93
N PHE A 28 3.96 6.96 -6.95
CA PHE A 28 3.75 5.61 -7.43
C PHE A 28 3.70 5.67 -8.95
N GLU A 29 4.82 5.36 -9.61
CA GLU A 29 4.95 5.52 -11.06
C GLU A 29 4.07 4.52 -11.87
N PRO A 30 3.46 4.94 -12.98
CA PRO A 30 2.77 4.04 -13.91
C PRO A 30 3.64 2.87 -14.36
N GLY A 31 3.06 1.67 -14.38
CA GLY A 31 3.73 0.42 -14.73
C GLY A 31 4.66 -0.15 -13.65
N TRP A 32 4.59 0.37 -12.43
CA TRP A 32 5.30 -0.19 -11.28
C TRP A 32 4.40 -1.07 -10.43
N VAL A 33 5.03 -2.03 -9.76
CA VAL A 33 4.41 -2.84 -8.71
C VAL A 33 5.04 -2.45 -7.38
N TRP A 34 4.22 -2.07 -6.40
CA TRP A 34 4.67 -1.94 -5.00
C TRP A 34 4.09 -3.09 -4.18
N MET A 35 4.95 -3.74 -3.39
CA MET A 35 4.55 -4.72 -2.38
C MET A 35 4.50 -4.03 -1.03
N THR A 36 3.36 -4.12 -0.34
CA THR A 36 3.17 -3.46 0.96
C THR A 36 2.49 -4.39 1.95
N GLY A 37 2.83 -4.20 3.22
CA GLY A 37 2.18 -4.84 4.35
C GLY A 37 0.93 -4.08 4.80
N GLY A 38 -0.14 -4.83 5.07
CA GLY A 38 -1.38 -4.37 5.68
C GLY A 38 -1.35 -4.43 7.21
N GLY A 39 -0.21 -4.82 7.80
CA GLY A 39 -0.06 -4.94 9.25
C GLY A 39 -0.78 -6.18 9.83
N PRO A 40 -0.80 -6.33 11.16
CA PRO A 40 -1.30 -7.54 11.83
C PRO A 40 -2.84 -7.61 11.95
N GLY A 41 -3.56 -6.60 11.45
CA GLY A 41 -5.03 -6.58 11.46
C GLY A 41 -5.59 -5.18 11.67
N ASP A 42 -5.18 -4.48 12.74
CA ASP A 42 -5.63 -3.11 13.00
C ASP A 42 -5.19 -2.17 11.88
N PRO A 43 -6.12 -1.48 11.18
CA PRO A 43 -5.81 -0.55 10.10
C PRO A 43 -4.84 0.56 10.48
N GLY A 44 -4.79 0.97 11.76
CA GLY A 44 -3.87 2.00 12.24
C GLY A 44 -2.41 1.57 12.28
N LEU A 45 -2.12 0.27 12.09
CA LEU A 45 -0.77 -0.29 12.12
C LEU A 45 -0.10 -0.38 10.75
N ILE A 46 -0.72 0.16 9.69
CA ILE A 46 -0.06 0.26 8.39
C ILE A 46 1.02 1.34 8.40
N THR A 47 1.98 1.21 7.49
CA THR A 47 2.98 2.26 7.28
C THR A 47 2.39 3.44 6.51
N LEU A 48 2.99 4.62 6.67
CA LEU A 48 2.64 5.79 5.88
C LEU A 48 2.81 5.56 4.37
N HIS A 49 3.80 4.77 3.96
CA HIS A 49 4.00 4.43 2.55
C HIS A 49 2.94 3.45 2.00
N ALA A 50 2.41 2.54 2.83
CA ALA A 50 1.27 1.71 2.43
C ALA A 50 0.02 2.57 2.20
N LEU A 51 -0.24 3.53 3.08
CA LEU A 51 -1.34 4.49 2.89
C LEU A 51 -1.14 5.35 1.63
N ASN A 52 0.07 5.85 1.41
CA ASN A 52 0.43 6.58 0.19
C ASN A 52 0.19 5.74 -1.08
N ALA A 53 0.53 4.45 -1.05
CA ALA A 53 0.30 3.53 -2.16
C ALA A 53 -1.19 3.31 -2.44
N LEU A 54 -1.99 3.09 -1.39
CA LEU A 54 -3.45 2.90 -1.49
C LEU A 54 -4.14 4.07 -2.21
N GLN A 55 -3.73 5.30 -1.90
CA GLN A 55 -4.32 6.51 -2.47
C GLN A 55 -3.91 6.77 -3.93
N GLN A 56 -2.83 6.15 -4.41
CA GLN A 56 -2.32 6.36 -5.77
C GLN A 56 -2.60 5.20 -6.73
N ALA A 57 -2.75 3.97 -6.22
CA ALA A 57 -2.85 2.76 -7.04
C ALA A 57 -4.02 2.81 -8.03
N ASP A 58 -3.80 2.28 -9.25
CA ASP A 58 -4.85 2.02 -10.24
C ASP A 58 -5.45 0.62 -10.06
N ALA A 59 -4.65 -0.33 -9.57
CA ALA A 59 -5.10 -1.68 -9.28
C ALA A 59 -4.52 -2.16 -7.94
N ILE A 60 -5.35 -2.78 -7.11
CA ILE A 60 -4.97 -3.29 -5.79
C ILE A 60 -5.29 -4.78 -5.74
N ILE A 61 -4.26 -5.60 -5.67
CA ILE A 61 -4.39 -7.05 -5.49
C ILE A 61 -4.10 -7.36 -4.02
N TYR A 62 -5.10 -7.81 -3.25
CA TYR A 62 -4.98 -8.05 -1.80
C TYR A 62 -5.19 -9.52 -1.42
N ASP A 63 -4.61 -9.98 -0.30
CA ASP A 63 -4.76 -11.36 0.18
C ASP A 63 -5.86 -11.52 1.26
N ALA A 64 -6.03 -12.74 1.76
CA ALA A 64 -7.07 -13.10 2.72
C ALA A 64 -6.87 -12.53 4.13
N LEU A 65 -5.65 -12.13 4.49
CA LEU A 65 -5.32 -11.67 5.84
C LEU A 65 -5.35 -10.14 5.97
N VAL A 66 -5.51 -9.43 4.86
CA VAL A 66 -5.70 -7.98 4.83
C VAL A 66 -7.09 -7.64 5.38
N ASP A 67 -7.15 -6.74 6.36
CA ASP A 67 -8.42 -6.18 6.82
C ASP A 67 -9.06 -5.33 5.71
N PRO A 68 -10.30 -5.63 5.27
CA PRO A 68 -10.98 -4.87 4.21
C PRO A 68 -11.16 -3.38 4.53
N ALA A 69 -11.07 -2.97 5.80
CA ALA A 69 -11.11 -1.58 6.22
C ALA A 69 -10.03 -0.72 5.57
N LEU A 70 -8.86 -1.30 5.27
CA LEU A 70 -7.77 -0.63 4.56
C LEU A 70 -8.15 -0.21 3.15
N LEU A 71 -9.00 -1.00 2.49
CA LEU A 71 -9.44 -0.74 1.12
C LEU A 71 -10.35 0.49 1.03
N ARG A 72 -10.87 1.01 2.15
CA ARG A 72 -11.61 2.28 2.18
C ARG A 72 -10.73 3.49 1.95
N TRP A 73 -9.41 3.35 2.11
CA TRP A 73 -8.43 4.39 1.78
C TRP A 73 -7.84 4.24 0.38
N ALA A 74 -8.33 3.28 -0.40
CA ALA A 74 -7.97 3.16 -1.80
C ALA A 74 -8.49 4.36 -2.59
N ARG A 75 -7.80 4.71 -3.67
CA ARG A 75 -8.34 5.61 -4.68
C ARG A 75 -9.72 5.10 -5.15
N PRO A 76 -10.76 5.95 -5.26
CA PRO A 76 -12.11 5.51 -5.60
C PRO A 76 -12.23 4.74 -6.93
N GLU A 77 -11.39 5.07 -7.91
CA GLU A 77 -11.38 4.44 -9.24
C GLU A 77 -10.39 3.27 -9.34
N ALA A 78 -9.80 2.82 -8.23
CA ALA A 78 -8.90 1.68 -8.24
C ALA A 78 -9.65 0.36 -8.48
N ASP A 79 -9.13 -0.47 -9.37
CA ASP A 79 -9.61 -1.84 -9.56
C ASP A 79 -9.14 -2.71 -8.38
N ILE A 80 -10.07 -3.23 -7.59
CA ILE A 80 -9.75 -4.04 -6.40
C ILE A 80 -9.93 -5.53 -6.70
N GLU A 81 -8.83 -6.28 -6.69
CA GLU A 81 -8.78 -7.71 -6.99
C GLU A 81 -8.41 -8.53 -5.73
N TYR A 82 -9.30 -9.44 -5.34
CA TYR A 82 -9.03 -10.37 -4.24
C TYR A 82 -8.24 -11.58 -4.73
N ALA A 83 -7.07 -11.83 -4.15
CA ALA A 83 -6.19 -12.96 -4.46
C ALA A 83 -6.21 -14.08 -3.40
N GLY A 84 -7.14 -14.05 -2.45
CA GLY A 84 -7.30 -15.12 -1.45
C GLY A 84 -8.25 -16.25 -1.89
N LYS A 85 -8.46 -17.22 -0.99
CA LYS A 85 -9.31 -18.40 -1.26
C LYS A 85 -10.77 -17.99 -1.47
N ARG A 86 -11.39 -18.38 -2.59
CA ARG A 86 -12.85 -18.43 -2.73
C ARG A 86 -13.29 -19.88 -2.54
N GLY A 87 -13.97 -20.17 -1.42
CA GLY A 87 -14.76 -21.40 -1.18
C GLY A 87 -14.13 -22.72 -1.65
N GLY A 88 -13.13 -23.23 -0.92
CA GLY A 88 -12.60 -24.60 -1.11
C GLY A 88 -11.81 -24.88 -2.40
N LYS A 89 -11.69 -23.91 -3.32
CA LYS A 89 -10.86 -24.05 -4.53
C LYS A 89 -9.36 -23.92 -4.22
N PRO A 90 -8.49 -24.54 -5.03
CA PRO A 90 -7.04 -24.29 -4.97
C PRO A 90 -6.79 -22.78 -5.10
N SER A 91 -5.94 -22.23 -4.23
CA SER A 91 -5.54 -20.83 -4.34
C SER A 91 -4.90 -20.59 -5.71
N PRO A 92 -5.05 -19.39 -6.31
CA PRO A 92 -4.18 -19.00 -7.41
C PRO A 92 -2.75 -19.28 -6.96
N SER A 93 -1.97 -19.95 -7.80
CA SER A 93 -0.60 -20.20 -7.43
C SER A 93 0.10 -18.84 -7.27
N GLN A 94 1.13 -18.78 -6.43
CA GLN A 94 1.94 -17.55 -6.32
C GLN A 94 2.42 -17.06 -7.70
N ARG A 95 2.62 -18.00 -8.64
CA ARG A 95 2.94 -17.72 -10.03
C ARG A 95 1.81 -16.98 -10.76
N ASP A 96 0.56 -17.40 -10.60
CA ASP A 96 -0.59 -16.75 -11.27
C ASP A 96 -0.78 -15.31 -10.76
N ILE A 97 -0.64 -15.11 -9.45
CA ILE A 97 -0.67 -13.77 -8.84
C ILE A 97 0.47 -12.93 -9.42
N SER A 98 1.69 -13.47 -9.46
CA SER A 98 2.85 -12.75 -10.00
C SER A 98 2.66 -12.38 -11.47
N LEU A 99 2.12 -13.29 -12.29
CA LEU A 99 1.81 -13.02 -13.70
C LEU A 99 0.75 -11.93 -13.84
N ARG A 100 -0.29 -11.94 -13.00
CA ARG A 100 -1.32 -10.90 -12.98
C ARG A 100 -0.75 -9.53 -12.62
N LEU A 101 0.14 -9.45 -11.63
CA LEU A 101 0.83 -8.21 -11.27
C LEU A 101 1.65 -7.67 -12.45
N ILE A 102 2.39 -8.55 -13.14
CA ILE A 102 3.22 -8.19 -14.30
C ILE A 102 2.35 -7.70 -15.48
N GLU A 103 1.22 -8.38 -15.74
CA GLU A 103 0.27 -8.00 -16.78
C GLU A 103 -0.26 -6.58 -16.56
N LEU A 104 -0.82 -6.31 -15.37
CA LEU A 104 -1.37 -4.99 -15.02
C LEU A 104 -0.31 -3.88 -15.08
N ALA A 105 0.92 -4.18 -14.64
CA ALA A 105 2.02 -3.23 -14.72
C ALA A 105 2.43 -2.96 -16.18
N ARG A 106 2.46 -3.98 -17.04
CA ARG A 106 2.73 -3.80 -18.47
C ARG A 106 1.65 -2.98 -19.19
N ASP A 107 0.42 -3.02 -18.69
CA ASP A 107 -0.67 -2.16 -19.15
C ASP A 107 -0.55 -0.70 -18.64
N GLY A 108 0.56 -0.37 -17.95
CA GLY A 108 0.84 0.97 -17.45
C GLY A 108 0.16 1.31 -16.13
N LYS A 109 -0.49 0.34 -15.47
CA LYS A 109 -1.14 0.60 -14.18
C LYS A 109 -0.13 0.73 -13.04
N ARG A 110 -0.48 1.53 -12.03
CA ARG A 110 0.16 1.53 -10.70
C ARG A 110 -0.42 0.39 -9.88
N VAL A 111 0.35 -0.68 -9.69
CA VAL A 111 -0.17 -1.95 -9.17
C VAL A 111 0.26 -2.17 -7.72
N LEU A 112 -0.67 -2.06 -6.78
CA LEU A 112 -0.42 -2.35 -5.38
C LEU A 112 -0.68 -3.82 -5.06
N ARG A 113 0.34 -4.54 -4.59
CA ARG A 113 0.18 -5.83 -3.94
C ARG A 113 0.14 -5.63 -2.43
N LEU A 114 -1.05 -5.69 -1.84
CA LEU A 114 -1.27 -5.55 -0.41
C LEU A 114 -1.33 -6.93 0.25
N LYS A 115 -0.45 -7.19 1.22
CA LYS A 115 -0.35 -8.47 1.92
C LYS A 115 -0.63 -8.32 3.40
N GLY A 116 -1.25 -9.29 4.06
CA GLY A 116 -1.36 -9.27 5.52
C GLY A 116 0.02 -9.36 6.18
N GLY A 117 0.22 -8.65 7.30
CA GLY A 117 1.52 -8.58 7.98
C GLY A 117 2.56 -7.76 7.21
N ASP A 118 3.76 -8.34 7.08
CA ASP A 118 4.89 -7.83 6.29
C ASP A 118 5.03 -8.67 5.00
N PRO A 119 5.26 -8.05 3.82
CA PRO A 119 5.15 -8.71 2.53
C PRO A 119 6.30 -9.65 2.15
#